data_AF-A0A3Q2UH68-F1
#
_entry.id   AF-A0A3Q2UH68-F1
#
_cell.length_a   1.000
_cell.length_b   1.000
_cell.length_c   1.000
_cell.angle_alpha   90.00
_cell.angle_beta   90.00
_cell.angle_gamma   90.00
#
_symmetry.space_group_name_H-M   'P 1'
#
loop_
_entity.id
_entity.type
_entity.pdbx_description
1 polymer ?
#
loop_
_entity_poly.entity_id
_entity_poly.type
_entity_poly.pdbx_seq_one_letter_code
_entity_poly.pdbx_strand_id
1 'polypeptide(L)'
;MKGKTCGLCGKADGEIRQEYHTPNGRVAKNSVSFAHSWILPAESCRDASECRLKLESVQLEKQLTIHGEDSTCFSVEPVPRCLPGCLPVKTTPVTVGFSCLASDPQTSVYDRSVDLRQTTQAHLACSCNAKCS
;
A
#
# COMPACT_ATOMS: atom_id res chain seq x y z
N MET A 1 0.64 -26.96 -14.57
CA MET A 1 0.81 -25.49 -14.46
C MET A 1 1.41 -25.06 -13.11
N LYS A 2 2.17 -25.94 -12.44
CA LYS A 2 2.75 -25.68 -11.11
C LYS A 2 3.67 -24.45 -11.14
N GLY A 3 3.53 -23.54 -10.18
CA GLY A 3 4.39 -22.35 -10.05
C GLY A 3 4.17 -21.27 -11.11
N LYS A 4 3.10 -21.35 -11.91
CA LYS A 4 2.83 -20.41 -13.03
C LYS A 4 1.71 -19.40 -12.73
N THR A 5 1.13 -19.43 -11.54
CA THR A 5 0.10 -18.47 -11.14
C THR A 5 0.72 -17.39 -10.25
N CYS A 6 0.01 -16.28 -10.11
CA CYS A 6 0.26 -15.25 -9.13
C CYS A 6 -1.08 -14.59 -8.78
N GLY A 7 -1.10 -13.73 -7.77
CA GLY A 7 -2.33 -13.10 -7.31
C GLY A 7 -2.81 -13.67 -5.98
N LEU A 8 -4.06 -13.32 -5.65
CA LEU A 8 -4.71 -13.71 -4.40
C LEU A 8 -4.80 -15.22 -4.19
N CYS A 9 -4.81 -16.00 -5.27
CA CYS A 9 -4.84 -17.47 -5.23
C CYS A 9 -3.44 -18.11 -5.10
N GLY A 10 -2.38 -17.32 -4.96
CA GLY A 10 -1.02 -17.81 -4.78
C GLY A 10 -0.34 -18.34 -6.05
N LYS A 11 0.82 -18.97 -5.87
CA LYS A 11 1.71 -19.43 -6.97
C LYS A 11 1.42 -20.84 -7.48
N ALA A 12 0.58 -21.60 -6.77
CA ALA A 12 0.29 -23.00 -7.07
C ALA A 12 1.56 -23.87 -7.23
N ASP A 13 2.57 -23.63 -6.39
CA ASP A 13 3.84 -24.38 -6.34
C ASP A 13 3.91 -25.40 -5.18
N GLY A 14 2.88 -25.44 -4.33
CA GLY A 14 2.81 -26.32 -3.16
C GLY A 14 3.55 -25.79 -1.93
N GLU A 15 4.07 -24.56 -2.00
CA GLU A 15 4.56 -23.83 -0.82
C GLU A 15 3.38 -23.21 -0.06
N ILE A 16 3.36 -23.35 1.27
CA ILE A 16 2.26 -22.91 2.14
C ILE A 16 2.70 -21.92 3.22
N ARG A 17 4.00 -21.71 3.40
CA ARG A 17 4.56 -20.88 4.48
C ARG A 17 4.70 -19.41 4.09
N GLN A 18 4.80 -19.12 2.79
CA GLN A 18 5.04 -17.78 2.25
C GLN A 18 4.01 -17.40 1.18
N GLU A 19 2.73 -17.73 1.37
CA GLU A 19 1.71 -17.49 0.35
C GLU A 19 1.40 -16.01 0.10
N TYR A 20 1.70 -15.13 1.07
CA TYR A 20 1.44 -13.69 0.99
C TYR A 20 2.47 -12.91 0.15
N HIS A 21 2.89 -13.48 -0.97
CA HIS A 21 3.76 -12.82 -1.93
C HIS A 21 3.01 -11.70 -2.68
N THR A 22 3.48 -10.48 -2.51
CA THR A 22 2.92 -9.29 -3.15
C THR A 22 3.54 -9.07 -4.55
N PRO A 23 2.93 -8.26 -5.43
CA PRO A 23 3.46 -8.01 -6.78
C PRO A 23 4.87 -7.42 -6.81
N ASN A 24 5.26 -6.68 -5.76
CA ASN A 24 6.62 -6.13 -5.59
C ASN A 24 7.63 -7.15 -5.02
N GLY A 25 7.31 -8.44 -4.99
CA GLY A 25 8.22 -9.52 -4.58
C GLY A 25 8.35 -9.72 -3.07
N ARG A 26 7.77 -8.85 -2.25
CA ARG A 26 7.82 -8.98 -0.78
C ARG A 26 6.81 -10.01 -0.26
N VAL A 27 6.97 -10.39 0.99
CA VAL A 27 6.00 -11.23 1.72
C VAL A 27 5.29 -10.36 2.74
N ALA A 28 4.00 -10.07 2.51
CA ALA A 28 3.19 -9.35 3.46
C ALA A 28 2.98 -10.19 4.73
N LYS A 29 2.85 -9.52 5.89
CA LYS A 29 2.72 -10.22 7.18
C LYS A 29 1.30 -10.68 7.49
N ASN A 30 0.30 -10.12 6.82
CA ASN A 30 -1.10 -10.43 7.06
C ASN A 30 -1.87 -10.45 5.74
N SER A 31 -3.02 -11.14 5.75
CA SER A 31 -3.88 -11.35 4.59
C SER A 31 -4.46 -10.04 4.02
N VAL A 32 -4.69 -9.03 4.87
CA VAL A 32 -5.28 -7.75 4.45
C VAL A 32 -4.28 -6.94 3.62
N SER A 33 -3.05 -6.76 4.13
CA SER A 33 -1.96 -6.12 3.39
C SER A 33 -1.63 -6.88 2.11
N PHE A 34 -1.65 -8.21 2.15
CA PHE A 34 -1.52 -9.05 0.97
C PHE A 34 -2.62 -8.73 -0.06
N ALA A 35 -3.89 -8.80 0.34
CA ALA A 35 -5.01 -8.55 -0.55
C ALA A 35 -4.99 -7.14 -1.14
N HIS A 36 -4.66 -6.14 -0.33
CA HIS A 36 -4.54 -4.75 -0.76
C HIS A 36 -3.43 -4.55 -1.80
N SER A 37 -2.32 -5.27 -1.70
CA SER A 37 -1.22 -5.16 -2.68
C SER A 37 -1.60 -5.62 -4.09
N TRP A 38 -2.68 -6.40 -4.23
CA TRP A 38 -3.19 -6.92 -5.49
C TRP A 38 -4.37 -6.12 -6.05
N ILE A 39 -4.74 -4.99 -5.42
CA ILE A 39 -5.75 -4.10 -5.97
C ILE A 39 -5.21 -3.50 -7.27
N LEU A 40 -5.98 -3.62 -8.35
CA LEU A 40 -5.65 -2.97 -9.61
C LEU A 40 -5.91 -1.46 -9.47
N PRO A 41 -4.86 -0.62 -9.48
CA PRO A 41 -5.04 0.82 -9.38
C PRO A 41 -5.70 1.33 -10.66
N ALA A 42 -6.62 2.28 -10.51
CA ALA A 42 -7.14 3.01 -11.66
C ALA A 42 -6.20 4.17 -12.01
N GLU A 43 -5.84 4.30 -13.28
CA GLU A 43 -4.93 5.36 -13.74
C GLU A 43 -5.62 6.72 -13.92
N SER A 44 -6.94 6.75 -14.14
CA SER A 44 -7.69 8.00 -14.29
C SER A 44 -9.18 7.84 -14.04
N CYS A 45 -9.82 8.93 -13.58
CA CYS A 45 -11.27 9.08 -13.46
C CYS A 45 -11.93 9.43 -14.81
N ARG A 46 -11.47 8.82 -15.93
CA ARG A 46 -11.99 9.17 -17.27
C ARG A 46 -13.49 8.91 -17.43
N ASP A 47 -14.08 8.12 -16.54
CA ASP A 47 -15.51 8.08 -16.31
C ASP A 47 -15.83 8.83 -15.02
N ALA A 48 -16.54 9.96 -15.13
CA ALA A 48 -16.95 10.82 -14.00
C ALA A 48 -17.82 10.10 -12.94
N SER A 49 -18.26 8.89 -13.23
CA SER A 49 -19.05 8.03 -12.34
C SER A 49 -18.23 7.12 -11.43
N GLU A 50 -16.92 6.94 -11.67
CA GLU A 50 -16.15 5.91 -10.97
C GLU A 50 -14.93 6.49 -10.25
N CYS A 51 -15.18 6.91 -9.01
CA CYS A 51 -14.17 7.25 -8.06
C CYS A 51 -13.45 5.98 -7.56
N ARG A 52 -12.28 5.69 -8.13
CA ARG A 52 -11.53 4.44 -7.89
C ARG A 52 -10.34 4.62 -6.94
N LEU A 53 -9.74 3.50 -6.57
CA LEU A 53 -8.56 3.43 -5.72
C LEU A 53 -7.28 3.50 -6.54
N LYS A 54 -6.24 4.09 -5.94
CA LYS A 54 -4.83 3.96 -6.31
C LYS A 54 -4.06 3.31 -5.17
N LEU A 55 -2.92 2.74 -5.49
CA LEU A 55 -1.95 2.23 -4.52
C LEU A 55 -0.82 3.26 -4.36
N GLU A 56 -0.49 3.65 -3.14
CA GLU A 56 0.61 4.57 -2.87
C GLU A 56 1.34 4.25 -1.56
N SER A 57 2.59 4.69 -1.47
CA SER A 57 3.34 4.73 -0.21
C SER A 57 2.87 5.94 0.61
N VAL A 58 2.48 5.71 1.86
CA VAL A 58 1.92 6.76 2.71
C VAL A 58 2.95 7.23 3.72
N GLN A 59 3.01 8.53 3.97
CA GLN A 59 3.86 9.08 5.01
C GLN A 59 3.24 8.78 6.38
N LEU A 60 4.08 8.46 7.35
CA LEU A 60 3.63 8.33 8.74
C LEU A 60 3.32 9.73 9.30
N GLU A 61 2.08 9.92 9.79
CA GLU A 61 1.64 11.19 10.39
C GLU A 61 2.38 11.55 11.68
N LYS A 62 2.89 10.55 12.38
CA LYS A 62 3.66 10.75 13.61
C LYS A 62 5.09 11.14 13.24
N GLN A 63 5.49 12.38 13.57
CA GLN A 63 6.90 12.76 13.58
C GLN A 63 7.63 11.86 14.57
N LEU A 64 8.64 11.15 14.07
CA LEU A 64 9.52 10.32 14.87
C LEU A 64 10.90 10.96 14.87
N THR A 65 11.40 11.25 16.05
CA THR A 65 12.80 11.62 16.24
C THR A 65 13.62 10.34 16.34
N ILE A 66 14.37 10.02 15.29
CA ILE A 66 15.32 8.90 15.27
C ILE A 66 16.71 9.52 15.43
N HIS A 67 17.47 9.08 16.44
CA HIS A 67 18.76 9.66 16.78
C HIS A 67 18.78 11.19 17.05
N GLY A 68 17.64 11.77 17.43
CA GLY A 68 17.52 13.21 17.71
C GLY A 68 17.26 14.08 16.47
N GLU A 69 17.04 13.47 15.31
CA GLU A 69 16.67 14.15 14.07
C GLU A 69 15.26 13.73 13.61
N ASP A 70 14.49 14.69 13.10
CA ASP A 70 13.16 14.44 12.56
C ASP A 70 13.27 13.51 11.35
N SER A 71 12.76 12.29 11.49
CA SER A 71 12.80 11.29 10.43
C SER A 71 11.43 11.20 9.75
N THR A 72 11.44 11.28 8.43
CA THR A 72 10.25 11.01 7.62
C THR A 72 10.20 9.53 7.28
N CYS A 73 9.06 8.91 7.58
CA CYS A 73 8.83 7.50 7.33
C CYS A 73 7.77 7.30 6.26
N PHE A 74 8.03 6.41 5.31
CA PHE A 74 7.08 6.03 4.26
C PHE A 74 6.74 4.54 4.33
N SER A 75 5.48 4.21 4.04
CA SER A 75 5.05 2.82 4.02
C SER A 75 5.72 2.07 2.88
N VAL A 76 6.18 0.87 3.21
CA VAL A 76 6.90 -0.02 2.31
C VAL A 76 5.92 -0.97 1.61
N GLU A 77 4.84 -1.37 2.27
CA GLU A 77 3.68 -1.95 1.57
C GLU A 77 2.81 -0.82 0.98
N PRO A 78 2.31 -0.98 -0.26
CA PRO A 78 1.39 -0.02 -0.86
C PRO A 78 0.06 -0.01 -0.09
N VAL A 79 -0.47 1.19 0.15
CA VAL A 79 -1.73 1.38 0.86
C VAL A 79 -2.79 1.90 -0.12
N PRO A 80 -3.99 1.30 -0.15
CA PRO A 80 -5.10 1.78 -0.96
C PRO A 80 -5.55 3.18 -0.54
N ARG A 81 -5.60 4.07 -1.52
CA ARG A 81 -5.96 5.49 -1.36
C ARG A 81 -6.90 5.88 -2.48
N CYS A 82 -7.76 6.84 -2.22
CA CYS A 82 -8.65 7.34 -3.28
C CYS A 82 -7.83 8.16 -4.27
N LEU A 83 -8.25 8.17 -5.53
CA LEU A 83 -7.66 9.08 -6.51
C LEU A 83 -7.79 10.55 -6.05
N PRO A 84 -6.89 11.45 -6.46
CA PRO A 84 -7.04 12.88 -6.16
C PRO A 84 -8.41 13.41 -6.63
N GLY A 85 -9.06 14.24 -5.82
CA GLY A 85 -10.43 14.74 -6.08
C GLY A 85 -11.56 13.86 -5.53
N CYS A 86 -11.25 12.65 -5.08
CA CYS A 86 -12.18 11.74 -4.41
C CYS A 86 -12.08 11.80 -2.89
N LEU A 87 -13.18 11.44 -2.22
CA LEU A 87 -13.23 11.27 -0.76
C LEU A 87 -13.44 9.80 -0.38
N PRO A 88 -12.74 9.30 0.66
CA PRO A 88 -13.02 7.97 1.19
C PRO A 88 -14.37 7.95 1.90
N VAL A 89 -15.26 7.04 1.48
CA VAL A 89 -16.53 6.78 2.18
C VAL A 89 -16.46 5.57 3.09
N LYS A 90 -15.44 4.72 2.90
CA LYS A 90 -15.14 3.59 3.78
C LYS A 90 -13.65 3.42 3.92
N THR A 91 -13.18 3.24 5.15
CA THR A 91 -11.78 2.98 5.46
C THR A 91 -11.66 1.76 6.39
N THR A 92 -10.45 1.21 6.47
CA THR A 92 -10.11 0.16 7.45
C THR A 92 -8.69 0.39 7.97
N PRO A 93 -8.43 0.16 9.26
CA PRO A 93 -7.07 0.18 9.78
C PRO A 93 -6.26 -0.98 9.18
N VAL A 94 -5.02 -0.71 8.79
CA VAL A 94 -4.05 -1.70 8.31
C VAL A 94 -2.70 -1.45 8.95
N THR A 95 -2.06 -2.52 9.43
CA THR A 95 -0.69 -2.45 9.93
C THR A 95 0.28 -2.71 8.80
N VAL A 96 1.08 -1.69 8.46
CA VAL A 96 2.11 -1.75 7.41
C VAL A 96 3.48 -1.42 8.02
N GLY A 97 4.53 -1.92 7.39
CA GLY A 97 5.90 -1.55 7.62
C GLY A 97 6.22 -0.19 7.03
N PHE A 98 6.99 0.58 7.78
CA PHE A 98 7.52 1.88 7.39
C PHE A 98 9.04 1.82 7.34
N SER A 99 9.60 2.49 6.35
CA SER A 99 11.03 2.80 6.28
C SER A 99 11.21 4.28 6.59
N CYS A 100 12.09 4.56 7.53
CA CYS A 100 12.43 5.88 8.03
C CYS A 100 13.88 6.18 7.65
N LEU A 101 14.10 7.11 6.72
CA LEU A 101 15.45 7.50 6.32
C LEU A 101 15.63 9.01 6.50
N ALA A 102 16.84 9.40 6.92
CA ALA A 102 17.33 10.78 6.87
C ALA A 102 17.76 11.21 5.44
N SER A 103 18.08 10.28 4.53
CA SER A 103 18.04 10.44 3.05
C SER A 103 18.90 9.41 2.31
N ASP A 104 18.30 8.67 1.38
CA ASP A 104 18.86 8.40 0.05
C ASP A 104 17.68 8.41 -0.94
N PRO A 105 17.55 9.43 -1.81
CA PRO A 105 16.42 9.56 -2.73
C PRO A 105 16.39 8.49 -3.83
N GLN A 106 17.48 7.74 -4.04
CA GLN A 106 17.64 6.91 -5.24
C GLN A 106 17.01 5.51 -5.13
N THR A 107 16.83 5.00 -3.91
CA THR A 107 16.25 3.66 -3.70
C THR A 107 14.73 3.73 -3.58
N SER A 108 14.02 2.96 -4.42
CA SER A 108 12.56 2.76 -4.34
C SER A 108 12.11 2.48 -2.91
N VAL A 109 11.09 3.18 -2.43
CA VAL A 109 10.53 2.97 -1.07
C VAL A 109 10.13 1.50 -0.85
N TYR A 110 9.69 0.83 -1.92
CA TYR A 110 9.28 -0.56 -1.90
C TYR A 110 10.42 -1.57 -1.75
N ASP A 111 11.69 -1.15 -1.84
CA ASP A 111 12.86 -2.03 -1.66
C ASP A 111 13.56 -1.80 -0.31
N ARG A 112 13.14 -0.79 0.45
CA ARG A 112 13.79 -0.43 1.72
C ARG A 112 13.48 -1.43 2.84
N SER A 113 14.34 -1.47 3.85
CA SER A 113 14.09 -2.21 5.09
C SER A 113 12.86 -1.66 5.81
N VAL A 114 12.20 -2.53 6.56
CA VAL A 114 11.12 -2.09 7.46
C VAL A 114 11.76 -1.78 8.81
N ASP A 115 11.72 -0.50 9.20
CA ASP A 115 12.32 -0.03 10.44
C ASP A 115 11.32 -0.09 11.59
N LEU A 116 10.04 0.13 11.29
CA LEU A 116 8.94 0.00 12.25
C LEU A 116 7.65 -0.41 11.58
N ARG A 117 6.68 -0.87 12.38
CA ARG A 117 5.33 -1.21 11.92
C ARG A 117 4.33 -0.34 12.63
N GLN A 118 3.45 0.27 11.85
CA GLN A 118 2.43 1.15 12.40
C GLN A 118 1.12 0.99 11.66
N THR A 119 0.03 1.25 12.37
CA THR A 119 -1.31 1.23 11.81
C THR A 119 -1.60 2.54 11.10
N THR A 120 -2.08 2.45 9.87
CA THR A 120 -2.61 3.57 9.08
C THR A 120 -4.00 3.19 8.56
N GLN A 121 -4.77 4.16 8.08
CA GLN A 121 -6.04 3.87 7.41
C GLN A 121 -5.77 3.46 5.96
N ALA A 122 -6.50 2.48 5.44
CA ALA A 122 -6.61 2.16 4.01
C ALA A 122 -8.02 2.50 3.52
N HIS A 123 -8.14 3.02 2.31
CA HIS A 123 -9.44 3.34 1.72
C HIS A 123 -10.01 2.08 1.05
N LEU A 124 -11.29 1.78 1.30
CA LEU A 124 -11.98 0.63 0.72
C LEU A 124 -13.03 1.02 -0.32
N ALA A 125 -13.58 2.22 -0.18
CA ALA A 125 -14.54 2.78 -1.13
C ALA A 125 -14.38 4.29 -1.18
N CYS A 126 -14.54 4.85 -2.37
CA CYS A 126 -14.36 6.26 -2.64
C CYS A 126 -15.60 6.82 -3.34
N SER A 127 -15.90 8.09 -3.10
CA SER A 127 -16.96 8.80 -3.79
C SER A 127 -16.44 10.12 -4.35
N CYS A 128 -16.97 10.48 -5.52
CA CYS A 128 -16.74 11.79 -6.11
C CYS A 128 -17.67 12.82 -5.46
N ASN A 129 -17.12 13.99 -5.15
CA ASN A 129 -17.94 15.17 -4.88
C ASN A 129 -18.18 15.93 -6.21
N ALA A 130 -18.94 17.02 -6.18
CA ALA A 130 -19.21 17.90 -7.33
C ALA A 130 -17.97 18.53 -8.01
N LYS A 131 -16.75 18.19 -7.56
CA LYS A 131 -15.45 18.69 -8.05
C LYS A 131 -14.64 17.64 -8.83
N CYS A 132 -15.21 16.49 -9.18
CA CYS A 132 -14.54 15.49 -10.02
C CYS A 132 -14.52 15.84 -11.52
N SER A 133 -14.72 17.12 -11.88
CA SER A 133 -14.71 17.65 -13.25
C SER A 133 -13.40 18.37 -13.57
#